data_AF-A0AA47BUN8-F1
#
_entry.id   AF-A0AA47BUN8-F1
#
_cell.length_a   1.000
_cell.length_b   1.000
_cell.length_c   1.000
_cell.angle_alpha   90.00
_cell.angle_beta   90.00
_cell.angle_gamma   90.00
#
_symmetry.space_group_name_H-M   'P 1'
#
loop_
_entity.id
_entity.type
_entity.pdbx_description
1 polymer ?
#
loop_
_entity_poly.entity_id
_entity_poly.type
_entity_poly.pdbx_seq_one_letter_code
_entity_poly.pdbx_strand_id
1 'polypeptide(L)'
;MRERVYSQAMRNELSSLMKLATNREAEKRLNKISTVIRRWKRNKSSARRVLDEIHSLSASTHDTWTSGVDPGIPIAHALVAGYLQREDISDSTWKMIEALVTLAGI
;
A
#
# COMPACT_ATOMS: atom_id res chain seq x y z
N MET A 1 28.28 8.52 -4.61
CA MET A 1 27.71 8.98 -5.89
C MET A 1 26.62 7.96 -6.28
N ARG A 2 25.34 8.20 -5.92
CA ARG A 2 24.25 7.24 -6.26
C ARG A 2 23.74 7.61 -7.65
N GLU A 3 24.18 6.86 -8.65
CA GLU A 3 23.72 6.98 -10.03
C GLU A 3 22.19 6.90 -10.07
N ARG A 4 21.58 7.72 -10.93
CA ARG A 4 20.13 7.83 -11.05
C ARG A 4 19.59 6.54 -11.70
N VAL A 5 19.33 5.51 -10.89
CA VAL A 5 18.77 4.20 -11.32
C VAL A 5 17.45 4.36 -12.10
N TYR A 6 16.69 5.40 -11.79
CA TYR A 6 15.41 5.71 -12.44
C TYR A 6 15.51 6.88 -13.39
N SER A 7 15.00 6.70 -14.60
CA SER A 7 14.70 7.80 -15.53
C SER A 7 13.69 8.77 -14.91
N GLN A 8 13.65 10.01 -15.39
CA GLN A 8 12.69 11.00 -14.90
C GLN A 8 11.24 10.54 -15.11
N ALA A 9 10.96 9.88 -16.25
CA ALA A 9 9.65 9.32 -16.55
C ALA A 9 9.23 8.26 -15.51
N MET A 10 10.15 7.34 -15.16
CA MET A 10 9.90 6.32 -14.14
C MET A 10 9.68 6.91 -12.75
N ARG A 11 10.43 7.95 -12.37
CA ARG A 11 10.21 8.63 -11.08
C ARG A 11 8.82 9.24 -10.99
N ASN A 12 8.35 9.84 -12.08
CA ASN A 12 7.01 10.40 -12.16
C ASN A 12 5.95 9.28 -12.07
N GLU A 13 6.18 8.16 -12.76
CA GLU A 13 5.30 6.99 -12.71
C GLU A 13 5.25 6.38 -11.30
N LEU A 14 6.39 6.10 -10.67
CA LEU A 14 6.49 5.60 -9.31
C LEU A 14 5.77 6.53 -8.33
N SER A 15 5.92 7.85 -8.47
CA SER A 15 5.19 8.83 -7.65
C SER A 15 3.66 8.74 -7.83
N SER A 16 3.20 8.54 -9.07
CA SER A 16 1.78 8.32 -9.36
C SER A 16 1.27 7.02 -8.74
N LEU A 17 2.03 5.93 -8.88
CA LEU A 17 1.72 4.61 -8.33
C LEU A 17 1.68 4.64 -6.80
N MET A 18 2.60 5.38 -6.15
CA MET A 18 2.59 5.55 -4.70
C MET A 18 1.27 6.21 -4.26
N LYS A 19 0.83 7.27 -4.94
CA LYS A 19 -0.46 7.92 -4.62
C LYS A 19 -1.65 6.98 -4.83
N LEU A 20 -1.65 6.22 -5.93
CA LEU A 20 -2.71 5.25 -6.23
C LEU A 20 -2.78 4.15 -5.17
N ALA A 21 -1.63 3.58 -4.81
CA ALA A 21 -1.52 2.55 -3.78
C ALA A 21 -2.03 3.06 -2.43
N THR A 22 -1.62 4.27 -2.02
CA THR A 22 -2.09 4.91 -0.78
C THR A 22 -3.61 5.10 -0.77
N ASN A 23 -4.19 5.56 -1.88
CA ASN A 23 -5.63 5.76 -1.98
C ASN A 23 -6.40 4.44 -1.90
N ARG A 24 -5.96 3.41 -2.63
CA ARG A 24 -6.59 2.08 -2.61
C ARG A 24 -6.42 1.38 -1.26
N GLU A 25 -5.27 1.56 -0.61
CA GLU A 25 -5.05 1.09 0.74
C GLU A 25 -6.04 1.74 1.72
N ALA A 26 -6.16 3.07 1.68
CA ALA A 26 -7.10 3.81 2.52
C ALA A 26 -8.54 3.33 2.28
N GLU A 27 -8.94 3.14 1.03
CA GLU A 27 -10.27 2.63 0.67
C GLU A 27 -10.53 1.21 1.22
N LYS A 28 -9.58 0.28 1.04
CA LYS A 28 -9.70 -1.10 1.56
C LYS A 28 -9.86 -1.09 3.08
N ARG A 29 -9.16 -0.20 3.79
CA ARG A 29 -9.25 -0.04 5.24
C ARG A 29 -10.58 0.57 5.66
N LEU A 30 -11.03 1.62 4.99
CA LEU A 30 -12.35 2.22 5.24
C LEU A 30 -13.46 1.19 5.04
N ASN A 31 -13.35 0.32 4.03
CA ASN A 31 -14.29 -0.78 3.81
C ASN A 31 -14.26 -1.82 4.94
N LYS A 32 -13.08 -2.16 5.46
CA LYS A 32 -12.95 -3.03 6.66
C LYS A 32 -13.57 -2.39 7.89
N ILE A 33 -13.26 -1.11 8.17
CA ILE A 33 -13.82 -0.35 9.29
C ILE A 33 -15.35 -0.28 9.18
N SER A 34 -15.88 0.05 7.99
CA SER A 34 -17.32 0.06 7.71
C SER A 34 -17.96 -1.30 8.00
N THR A 35 -17.32 -2.39 7.61
CA THR A 35 -17.77 -3.76 7.91
C THR A 35 -17.78 -4.05 9.41
N VAL A 36 -16.74 -3.66 10.14
CA VAL A 36 -16.65 -3.81 11.60
C VAL A 36 -17.78 -3.02 12.28
N ILE A 37 -18.04 -1.78 11.87
CA ILE A 37 -19.13 -0.95 12.39
C ILE A 37 -20.49 -1.57 12.09
N ARG A 38 -20.71 -2.08 10.86
CA ARG A 38 -21.96 -2.78 10.50
C ARG A 38 -22.17 -4.03 11.35
N ARG A 39 -21.13 -4.84 11.55
CA ARG A 39 -21.16 -6.02 12.42
C ARG A 39 -21.48 -5.65 13.87
N TRP A 40 -20.88 -4.56 14.37
CA TRP A 40 -21.17 -4.03 15.69
C TRP A 40 -22.64 -3.64 15.85
N LYS A 41 -23.17 -2.83 14.91
CA LYS A 41 -24.58 -2.43 14.91
C LYS A 41 -25.52 -3.64 14.93
N ARG A 42 -25.16 -4.73 14.23
CA ARG A 42 -25.96 -5.96 14.18
C ARG A 42 -25.86 -6.80 15.45
N ASN A 43 -24.66 -6.96 16.00
CA ASN A 43 -24.39 -7.93 17.07
C ASN A 43 -24.37 -7.32 18.49
N LYS A 44 -24.56 -6.01 18.65
CA LYS A 44 -24.48 -5.29 19.94
C LYS A 44 -23.19 -5.57 20.73
N SER A 45 -22.06 -5.77 20.05
CA SER A 45 -20.76 -5.99 20.72
C SER A 45 -20.39 -4.78 21.60
N SER A 46 -19.51 -4.96 22.59
CA SER A 46 -19.08 -3.84 23.43
C SER A 46 -18.34 -2.77 22.61
N ALA A 47 -18.65 -1.50 22.86
CA ALA A 47 -18.05 -0.37 22.15
C ALA A 47 -16.51 -0.37 22.26
N ARG A 48 -15.96 -0.78 23.41
CA ARG A 48 -14.52 -0.90 23.64
C ARG A 48 -13.84 -1.85 22.66
N ARG A 49 -14.38 -3.06 22.46
CA ARG A 49 -13.82 -4.06 21.54
C ARG A 49 -13.81 -3.56 20.09
N VAL A 50 -14.81 -2.77 19.71
CA VAL A 50 -14.93 -2.21 18.37
C VAL A 50 -13.95 -1.06 18.17
N LEU A 51 -13.76 -0.21 19.19
CA LEU A 51 -12.75 0.85 19.15
C LEU A 51 -11.34 0.27 19.06
N ASP A 52 -11.03 -0.80 19.79
CA ASP A 52 -9.73 -1.49 19.70
C ASP A 52 -9.50 -2.06 18.28
N GLU A 53 -10.52 -2.67 17.69
CA GLU A 53 -10.47 -3.21 16.32
C GLU A 53 -10.29 -2.09 15.27
N ILE A 54 -11.02 -0.97 15.41
CA ILE A 54 -10.86 0.20 14.53
C ILE A 54 -9.48 0.83 14.70
N HIS A 55 -8.98 0.97 15.93
CA HIS A 55 -7.63 1.48 16.19
C HIS A 55 -6.57 0.61 15.52
N SER A 56 -6.69 -0.71 15.59
CA SER A 56 -5.76 -1.64 14.91
C SER A 56 -5.77 -1.50 13.38
N LEU A 57 -6.94 -1.18 12.79
CA LEU A 57 -7.08 -0.96 11.35
C LEU A 57 -6.59 0.43 10.91
N SER A 58 -6.52 1.37 11.85
CA SER A 58 -6.10 2.75 11.62
C SER A 58 -4.60 2.95 11.87
N ALA A 59 -4.02 2.16 12.77
CA ALA A 59 -2.61 2.21 13.15
C ALA A 59 -1.75 1.35 12.20
N SER A 60 -1.14 2.00 11.21
CA SER A 60 0.09 1.64 10.46
C SER A 60 -0.08 1.93 8.99
N THR A 61 0.75 2.80 8.39
CA THR A 61 1.21 2.81 6.97
C THR A 61 1.57 4.20 6.44
N HIS A 62 1.76 5.21 7.29
CA HIS A 62 2.49 6.40 6.84
C HIS A 62 4.02 6.23 6.92
N ASP A 63 4.54 5.40 7.82
CA ASP A 63 5.98 5.34 8.08
C ASP A 63 6.81 4.45 7.12
N THR A 64 6.18 3.62 6.27
CA THR A 64 6.94 2.79 5.30
C THR A 64 7.18 3.47 3.95
N TRP A 65 6.60 4.66 3.72
CA TRP A 65 6.73 5.40 2.45
C TRP A 65 7.67 6.61 2.58
N THR A 66 8.27 6.83 3.76
CA THR A 66 9.00 8.06 4.07
C THR A 66 10.50 7.95 3.76
N SER A 67 10.93 8.94 2.97
CA SER A 67 12.27 9.48 2.73
C SER A 67 13.51 8.59 2.97
N GLY A 68 14.16 8.20 1.87
CA GLY A 68 15.50 7.58 1.87
C GLY A 68 15.53 6.12 1.41
N VAL A 69 14.37 5.47 1.38
CA VAL A 69 14.15 4.13 0.84
C VAL A 69 14.01 4.19 -0.69
N ASP A 70 14.49 3.16 -1.38
CA ASP A 70 14.30 3.02 -2.83
C ASP A 70 12.79 3.04 -3.16
N PRO A 71 12.32 3.89 -4.10
CA PRO A 71 10.90 4.00 -4.44
C PRO A 71 10.30 2.71 -5.03
N GLY A 72 11.12 1.75 -5.49
CA GLY A 72 10.67 0.44 -5.92
C GLY A 72 10.19 -0.46 -4.77
N ILE A 73 10.71 -0.29 -3.56
CA ILE A 73 10.35 -1.09 -2.37
C ILE A 73 8.89 -0.89 -1.97
N PRO A 74 8.38 0.34 -1.75
CA PRO A 74 6.99 0.52 -1.37
C PRO A 74 6.01 0.10 -2.48
N ILE A 75 6.41 0.20 -3.76
CA ILE A 75 5.61 -0.31 -4.88
C ILE A 75 5.56 -1.85 -4.88
N ALA A 76 6.69 -2.52 -4.66
CA ALA A 76 6.74 -3.98 -4.51
C ALA A 76 5.85 -4.45 -3.34
N HIS A 77 5.92 -3.76 -2.20
CA HIS A 77 5.03 -4.04 -1.07
C HIS A 77 3.54 -3.84 -1.44
N ALA A 78 3.20 -2.76 -2.15
CA ALA A 78 1.83 -2.51 -2.58
C ALA A 78 1.29 -3.57 -3.55
N LEU A 79 2.14 -4.18 -4.37
CA LEU A 79 1.79 -5.31 -5.23
C LEU A 79 1.53 -6.57 -4.40
N VAL A 80 2.46 -6.94 -3.50
CA VAL A 80 2.30 -8.12 -2.63
C VAL A 80 1.05 -8.01 -1.75
N ALA A 81 0.75 -6.81 -1.25
CA ALA A 81 -0.45 -6.55 -0.45
C ALA A 81 -1.76 -6.46 -1.28
N GLY A 82 -1.67 -6.48 -2.61
CA GLY A 82 -2.79 -6.41 -3.54
C GLY A 82 -3.45 -5.04 -3.61
N TYR A 83 -2.71 -3.96 -3.35
CA TYR A 83 -3.15 -2.57 -3.55
C TYR A 83 -2.90 -2.09 -4.98
N LEU A 84 -1.84 -2.60 -5.61
CA LEU A 84 -1.58 -2.45 -7.04
C LEU A 84 -1.71 -3.80 -7.73
N GLN A 85 -2.05 -3.76 -9.02
CA GLN A 85 -2.05 -4.90 -9.93
C GLN A 85 -0.95 -4.70 -10.98
N ARG A 86 -0.58 -5.77 -11.69
CA ARG A 86 0.46 -5.72 -12.73
C ARG A 86 0.11 -4.76 -13.85
N GLU A 87 -1.18 -4.64 -14.17
CA GLU A 87 -1.72 -3.82 -15.24
C GLU A 87 -1.67 -2.33 -14.92
N ASP A 88 -1.53 -1.96 -13.64
CA ASP A 88 -1.38 -0.56 -13.23
C ASP A 88 0.02 -0.01 -13.55
N ILE A 89 0.99 -0.88 -13.89
CA ILE A 89 2.42 -0.55 -13.97
C ILE A 89 2.92 -0.76 -15.41
N SER A 90 3.66 0.21 -15.95
CA SER A 90 4.28 0.07 -17.26
C SER A 90 5.30 -1.07 -17.28
N ASP A 91 5.46 -1.73 -18.43
CA ASP A 91 6.43 -2.82 -18.59
C ASP A 91 7.86 -2.39 -18.25
N SER A 92 8.20 -1.13 -18.52
CA SER A 92 9.52 -0.58 -18.21
C SER A 92 9.76 -0.45 -16.71
N THR A 93 8.74 -0.05 -15.94
CA THR A 93 8.81 0.08 -14.49
C THR A 93 8.71 -1.30 -13.82
N TRP A 94 7.90 -2.21 -14.37
CA TRP A 94 7.77 -3.59 -13.88
C TRP A 94 9.11 -4.32 -13.85
N LYS A 95 9.85 -4.32 -14.97
CA LYS A 95 11.16 -5.01 -15.06
C LYS A 95 12.15 -4.58 -13.99
N MET A 96 12.04 -3.35 -13.50
CA MET A 96 12.93 -2.81 -12.47
C MET A 96 12.51 -3.24 -11.06
N ILE A 97 11.21 -3.35 -10.80
CA ILE A 97 10.68 -3.75 -9.50
C ILE A 97 10.48 -5.26 -9.36
N GLU A 98 10.51 -6.01 -10.48
CA GLU A 98 10.31 -7.46 -10.51
C GLU A 98 11.26 -8.19 -9.56
N ALA A 99 12.54 -7.83 -9.55
CA ALA A 99 13.52 -8.39 -8.61
C ALA A 99 13.16 -8.11 -7.14
N LEU A 100 12.61 -6.93 -6.84
CA LEU A 100 12.17 -6.58 -5.49
C LEU A 100 10.90 -7.34 -5.09
N VAL A 101 9.98 -7.56 -6.04
CA VAL A 101 8.76 -8.35 -5.84
C VAL A 101 9.12 -9.81 -5.55
N THR A 102 10.03 -10.42 -6.33
CA THR A 102 10.52 -11.78 -6.09
C THR A 102 11.21 -11.89 -4.73
N LEU A 103 12.09 -10.95 -4.37
CA LEU A 103 12.77 -10.94 -3.07
C LEU A 103 11.82 -10.72 -1.87
N ALA A 104 10.71 -10.00 -2.07
CA ALA A 104 9.71 -9.75 -1.04
C ALA A 104 8.82 -10.96 -0.71
N GLY A 105 8.97 -12.08 -1.42
CA GLY A 105 8.33 -13.35 -1.09
C GLY A 105 7.24 -13.79 -2.07
N ILE A 106 7.60 -13.88 -3.36
CA ILE A 106 6.99 -14.83 -4.31
C ILE A 106 8.09 -15.78 -4.78
#